data_AF-A0A0C2IPQ5-F1
#
_entry.id   AF-A0A0C2IPQ5-F1
#
_cell.length_a   1.000
_cell.length_b   1.000
_cell.length_c   1.000
_cell.angle_alpha   90.00
_cell.angle_beta   90.00
_cell.angle_gamma   90.00
#
_symmetry.space_group_name_H-M   'P 1'
#
loop_
_entity.id
_entity.type
_entity.pdbx_description
1 polymer ?
#
loop_
_entity_poly.entity_id
_entity_poly.type
_entity_poly.pdbx_seq_one_letter_code
_entity_poly.pdbx_strand_id
1 'polypeptide(L)'
;MMPHTITRRLLQNSYEEMRRVLPFLGELSEILNLLDRQYGYFAAVPATIPPTSSAPAFALVNAVVALAVRHKMATGAESQIAGIAAAYYRNATLVTHHLILQKPTRISAQALRAMAAFAGGTPDLPAKSMLLANAEQQERMMADT
;
A
#
# COMPACT_ATOMS: atom_id res chain seq x y z
N MET A 1 -6.67 3.55 12.66
CA MET A 1 -5.34 3.02 12.27
C MET A 1 -4.68 2.43 13.51
N MET A 2 -3.73 1.50 13.36
CA MET A 2 -2.89 1.07 14.48
C MET A 2 -2.07 2.26 15.03
N PRO A 3 -1.51 2.19 16.24
CA PRO A 3 -0.56 3.20 16.73
C PRO A 3 0.63 3.38 15.77
N HIS A 4 1.10 4.63 15.63
CA HIS A 4 2.20 5.00 14.74
C HIS A 4 3.48 4.21 15.03
N THR A 5 3.86 4.12 16.31
CA THR A 5 5.05 3.40 16.78
C THR A 5 5.01 1.91 16.42
N ILE A 6 3.84 1.28 16.51
CA ILE A 6 3.63 -0.13 16.15
C ILE A 6 3.77 -0.31 14.64
N THR A 7 3.11 0.54 13.86
CA THR A 7 3.16 0.46 12.39
C THR A 7 4.59 0.69 11.87
N ARG A 8 5.30 1.68 12.44
CA ARG A 8 6.69 1.97 12.08
C ARG A 8 7.61 0.77 12.34
N ARG A 9 7.54 0.19 13.54
CA ARG A 9 8.31 -1.01 13.90
C ARG A 9 7.98 -2.21 13.03
N LEU A 10 6.71 -2.41 12.73
CA LEU A 10 6.28 -3.48 11.82
C LEU A 10 6.96 -3.34 10.46
N LEU A 11 6.95 -2.14 9.86
CA LEU A 11 7.60 -1.90 8.58
C LEU A 11 9.11 -2.13 8.68
N GLN A 12 9.78 -1.57 9.67
CA GLN A 12 11.22 -1.76 9.89
C GLN A 12 11.61 -3.25 10.00
N ASN A 13 10.83 -4.05 10.73
CA ASN A 13 11.11 -5.46 10.95
C ASN A 13 10.72 -6.38 9.78
N SER A 14 9.91 -5.89 8.85
CA SER A 14 9.38 -6.69 7.75
C SER A 14 9.96 -6.27 6.39
N TYR A 15 10.65 -5.13 6.32
CA TYR A 15 10.99 -4.50 5.05
C TYR A 15 11.90 -5.34 4.16
N GLU A 16 12.97 -5.92 4.71
CA GLU A 16 13.90 -6.77 3.93
C GLU A 16 13.20 -7.98 3.32
N GLU A 17 12.30 -8.61 4.08
CA GLU A 17 11.50 -9.73 3.59
C GLU A 17 10.49 -9.27 2.52
N MET A 18 9.82 -8.14 2.76
CA MET A 18 8.89 -7.55 1.80
C MET A 18 9.58 -7.14 0.49
N ARG A 19 10.80 -6.60 0.53
CA ARG A 19 11.54 -6.18 -0.66
C ARG A 19 11.85 -7.35 -1.60
N ARG A 20 12.01 -8.56 -1.06
CA ARG A 20 12.18 -9.79 -1.88
C ARG A 20 10.92 -10.12 -2.66
N VAL A 21 9.74 -9.84 -2.09
CA VAL A 21 8.43 -10.12 -2.71
C VAL A 21 7.96 -8.93 -3.57
N LEU A 22 8.42 -7.72 -3.25
CA LEU A 22 8.01 -6.45 -3.85
C LEU A 22 9.26 -5.70 -4.32
N PRO A 23 9.97 -6.20 -5.35
CA PRO A 23 11.25 -5.63 -5.78
C PRO A 23 11.13 -4.20 -6.34
N PHE A 24 9.91 -3.72 -6.59
CA PHE A 24 9.60 -2.38 -7.07
C PHE A 24 9.49 -1.34 -5.95
N LEU A 25 9.50 -1.74 -4.67
CA LEU A 25 9.44 -0.78 -3.56
C LEU A 25 10.70 0.08 -3.51
N GLY A 26 10.50 1.39 -3.31
CA GLY A 26 11.59 2.31 -2.98
C GLY A 26 12.13 2.05 -1.57
N GLU A 27 13.16 2.80 -1.19
CA GLU A 27 13.91 2.64 0.07
C GLU A 27 13.02 2.68 1.32
N LEU A 28 13.41 1.96 2.38
CA LEU A 28 12.68 1.95 3.65
C LEU A 28 12.47 3.37 4.20
N SER A 29 13.49 4.23 4.10
CA SER A 29 13.42 5.62 4.56
C SER A 29 12.34 6.41 3.81
N GLU A 30 12.13 6.16 2.51
CA GLU A 30 11.06 6.77 1.73
C GLU A 30 9.69 6.32 2.25
N ILE A 31 9.49 5.02 2.45
CA ILE A 31 8.23 4.47 2.96
C ILE A 31 7.92 4.99 4.37
N LEU A 32 8.93 5.06 5.25
CA LEU A 32 8.77 5.60 6.60
C LEU A 32 8.45 7.10 6.59
N ASN A 33 9.04 7.88 5.69
CA ASN A 33 8.70 9.28 5.53
C ASN A 33 7.25 9.47 5.05
N LEU A 34 6.77 8.63 4.13
CA LEU A 34 5.36 8.63 3.70
C LEU A 34 4.42 8.25 4.85
N LEU A 35 4.79 7.25 5.65
CA LEU A 35 4.06 6.85 6.85
C LEU A 35 3.95 8.02 7.84
N ASP A 36 5.06 8.68 8.16
CA ASP A 36 5.10 9.79 9.12
C ASP A 36 4.21 10.95 8.67
N ARG A 37 4.26 11.30 7.38
CA ARG A 37 3.38 12.32 6.78
C ARG A 37 1.91 11.93 6.88
N GLN A 38 1.57 10.66 6.61
CA GLN A 38 0.20 10.18 6.71
C GLN A 38 -0.35 10.28 8.14
N TYR A 39 0.42 9.84 9.14
CA TYR A 39 0.01 9.96 10.54
C TYR A 39 -0.10 11.41 11.00
N GLY A 40 0.85 12.27 10.58
CA GLY A 40 0.80 13.71 10.86
C GLY A 40 -0.46 14.37 10.28
N TYR A 41 -0.84 14.01 9.05
CA TYR A 41 -2.06 14.52 8.42
C TYR A 41 -3.33 14.14 9.20
N PHE A 42 -3.52 12.85 9.49
CA PHE A 42 -4.74 12.37 10.17
C PHE A 42 -4.79 12.72 11.66
N ALA A 43 -3.66 13.09 12.27
CA ALA A 43 -3.66 13.68 13.61
C ALA A 43 -4.18 15.13 13.60
N ALA A 44 -3.93 15.88 12.52
CA ALA A 44 -4.34 17.27 12.37
C ALA A 44 -5.73 17.45 11.76
N VAL A 45 -6.17 16.50 10.93
CA VAL A 45 -7.42 16.59 10.16
C VAL A 45 -8.33 15.40 10.48
N PRO A 46 -9.59 15.63 10.91
CA PRO A 46 -10.55 14.56 11.18
C PRO A 46 -11.15 14.02 9.86
N ALA A 47 -10.28 13.50 8.99
CA ALA A 47 -10.65 12.92 7.70
C ALA A 47 -10.44 11.40 7.70
N THR A 48 -11.18 10.71 6.84
CA THR A 48 -11.02 9.27 6.60
C THR A 48 -10.32 8.96 5.28
N ILE A 49 -10.25 9.95 4.38
CA ILE A 49 -9.66 9.87 3.05
C ILE A 49 -8.64 11.00 2.90
N PRO A 50 -7.46 10.75 2.30
CA PRO A 50 -6.46 11.79 2.05
C PRO A 50 -6.91 12.76 0.93
N PRO A 51 -6.30 13.95 0.81
CA PRO A 51 -6.41 14.78 -0.38
C PRO A 51 -5.93 14.02 -1.62
N THR A 52 -6.53 14.29 -2.79
CA THR A 52 -6.22 13.61 -4.06
C THR A 52 -4.73 13.63 -4.40
N SER A 53 -4.02 14.73 -4.13
CA SER A 53 -2.57 14.85 -4.36
C SER A 53 -1.72 13.86 -3.55
N SER A 54 -2.24 13.37 -2.44
CA SER A 54 -1.58 12.40 -1.55
C SER A 54 -2.18 11.00 -1.64
N ALA A 55 -3.18 10.79 -2.50
CA ALA A 55 -3.81 9.49 -2.70
C ALA A 55 -2.81 8.37 -3.08
N PRO A 56 -1.83 8.57 -3.99
CA PRO A 56 -0.84 7.54 -4.29
C PRO A 56 -0.02 7.13 -3.06
N ALA A 57 0.46 8.11 -2.28
CA ALA A 57 1.24 7.85 -1.07
C ALA A 57 0.43 7.10 -0.01
N PHE A 58 -0.82 7.53 0.20
CA PHE A 58 -1.75 6.86 1.12
C PHE A 58 -2.02 5.42 0.70
N ALA A 59 -2.27 5.17 -0.58
CA ALA A 59 -2.50 3.83 -1.10
C ALA A 59 -1.27 2.94 -0.91
N LEU A 60 -0.07 3.45 -1.26
CA LEU A 60 1.17 2.72 -1.11
C LEU A 60 1.43 2.33 0.36
N VAL A 61 1.34 3.29 1.28
CA VAL A 61 1.57 3.04 2.72
C VAL A 61 0.59 2.01 3.24
N ASN A 62 -0.71 2.16 2.94
CA ASN A 62 -1.72 1.21 3.41
C ASN A 62 -1.51 -0.19 2.79
N ALA A 63 -1.19 -0.30 1.50
CA ALA A 63 -0.93 -1.59 0.86
C ALA A 63 0.31 -2.29 1.43
N VAL A 64 1.40 -1.54 1.66
CA VAL A 64 2.62 -2.09 2.26
C VAL A 64 2.38 -2.52 3.71
N VAL A 65 1.64 -1.75 4.50
CA VAL A 65 1.27 -2.17 5.87
C VAL A 65 0.39 -3.42 5.82
N ALA A 66 -0.59 -3.50 4.91
CA ALA A 66 -1.42 -4.69 4.76
C ALA A 66 -0.58 -5.94 4.46
N LEU A 67 0.41 -5.82 3.57
CA LEU A 67 1.36 -6.88 3.24
C LEU A 67 2.25 -7.24 4.43
N ALA A 68 2.79 -6.25 5.15
CA ALA A 68 3.62 -6.48 6.34
C ALA A 68 2.84 -7.23 7.43
N VAL A 69 1.61 -6.80 7.71
CA VAL A 69 0.71 -7.46 8.67
C VAL A 69 0.47 -8.90 8.24
N ARG A 70 0.15 -9.14 6.97
CA ARG A 70 -0.09 -10.49 6.45
C ARG A 70 1.16 -11.37 6.49
N HIS A 71 2.33 -10.81 6.21
CA HIS A 71 3.59 -11.56 6.18
C HIS A 71 4.05 -11.97 7.57
N LYS A 72 3.82 -11.14 8.59
CA LYS A 72 4.14 -11.45 9.99
C LYS A 72 3.05 -12.24 10.72
N MET A 73 2.01 -12.73 10.02
CA MET A 73 1.04 -13.64 10.62
C MET A 73 1.74 -14.95 10.97
N ALA A 74 1.67 -15.32 12.25
CA ALA A 74 2.06 -16.67 12.68
C ALA A 74 1.05 -17.68 12.13
N THR A 75 1.54 -18.84 11.70
CA THR A 75 0.71 -19.97 11.28
C THR A 75 -0.25 -20.35 12.42
N GLY A 76 -1.55 -20.39 12.13
CA GLY A 76 -2.62 -20.63 13.11
C GLY A 76 -3.23 -19.38 13.77
N ALA A 77 -2.69 -18.18 13.53
CA ALA A 77 -3.24 -16.91 14.02
C ALA A 77 -3.88 -16.04 12.91
N GLU A 78 -4.10 -16.62 11.72
CA GLU A 78 -4.51 -15.90 10.52
C GLU A 78 -5.84 -15.18 10.74
N SER A 79 -6.81 -15.83 11.38
CA SER A 79 -8.14 -15.26 11.62
C SER A 79 -8.14 -14.06 12.56
N GLN A 80 -7.19 -13.99 13.50
CA GLN A 80 -7.11 -12.93 14.52
C GLN A 80 -6.56 -11.62 13.96
N ILE A 81 -5.68 -11.71 12.96
CA ILE A 81 -4.95 -10.57 12.40
C ILE A 81 -5.43 -10.24 10.97
N ALA A 82 -6.12 -11.17 10.29
CA ALA A 82 -6.65 -10.97 8.94
C ALA A 82 -7.53 -9.72 8.82
N GLY A 83 -8.31 -9.41 9.86
CA GLY A 83 -9.13 -8.19 9.90
C GLY A 83 -8.30 -6.91 9.77
N ILE A 84 -7.11 -6.87 10.37
CA ILE A 84 -6.20 -5.72 10.32
C ILE A 84 -5.62 -5.58 8.92
N ALA A 85 -5.03 -6.65 8.36
CA ALA A 85 -4.48 -6.63 7.02
C ALA A 85 -5.52 -6.22 5.98
N ALA A 86 -6.73 -6.79 6.08
CA ALA A 86 -7.84 -6.45 5.19
C ALA A 86 -8.32 -5.01 5.36
N ALA A 87 -8.30 -4.44 6.58
CA ALA A 87 -8.65 -3.04 6.80
C ALA A 87 -7.67 -2.08 6.10
N TYR A 88 -6.37 -2.35 6.20
CA TYR A 88 -5.36 -1.55 5.49
C TYR A 88 -5.49 -1.71 3.97
N TYR A 89 -5.72 -2.92 3.46
CA TYR A 89 -5.98 -3.10 2.04
C TYR A 89 -7.23 -2.34 1.57
N ARG A 90 -8.34 -2.40 2.33
CA ARG A 90 -9.55 -1.63 2.03
C ARG A 90 -9.27 -0.13 1.98
N ASN A 91 -8.49 0.41 2.91
CA ASN A 91 -8.09 1.82 2.88
C ASN A 91 -7.37 2.16 1.57
N ALA A 92 -6.42 1.33 1.14
CA ALA A 92 -5.73 1.54 -0.14
C ALA A 92 -6.72 1.55 -1.32
N THR A 93 -7.73 0.66 -1.29
CA THR A 93 -8.73 0.59 -2.37
C THR A 93 -9.65 1.80 -2.47
N LEU A 94 -9.86 2.56 -1.37
CA LEU A 94 -10.73 3.75 -1.36
C LEU A 94 -10.30 4.80 -2.39
N VAL A 95 -9.00 4.88 -2.66
CA VAL A 95 -8.43 5.88 -3.56
C VAL A 95 -8.02 5.32 -4.93
N THR A 96 -8.35 4.06 -5.25
CA THR A 96 -7.98 3.42 -6.53
C THR A 96 -8.35 4.27 -7.75
N HIS A 97 -9.53 4.88 -7.72
CA HIS A 97 -9.99 5.76 -8.79
C HIS A 97 -9.06 6.97 -9.01
N HIS A 98 -8.52 7.55 -7.94
CA HIS A 98 -7.50 8.60 -8.05
C HIS A 98 -6.18 8.09 -8.62
N LEU A 99 -5.80 6.85 -8.31
CA LEU A 99 -4.58 6.26 -8.88
C LEU A 99 -4.72 6.06 -10.39
N ILE A 100 -5.89 5.64 -10.86
CA ILE A 100 -6.14 5.33 -12.28
C ILE A 100 -6.36 6.59 -13.14
N LEU A 101 -7.11 7.57 -12.62
CA LEU A 101 -7.56 8.72 -13.42
C LEU A 101 -6.58 9.90 -13.44
N GLN A 102 -5.61 9.94 -12.52
CA GLN A 102 -4.65 11.04 -12.42
C GLN A 102 -3.38 10.76 -13.23
N LYS A 103 -2.56 11.81 -13.42
CA LYS A 103 -1.26 11.67 -14.09
C LYS A 103 -0.43 10.56 -13.41
N PRO A 104 0.08 9.59 -14.17
CA PRO A 104 0.93 8.53 -13.62
C PRO A 104 2.15 9.08 -12.88
N THR A 105 2.48 8.44 -11.77
CA THR A 105 3.68 8.70 -10.97
C THR A 105 4.33 7.38 -10.57
N ARG A 106 5.62 7.42 -10.21
CA ARG A 106 6.30 6.25 -9.62
C ARG A 106 5.52 5.68 -8.42
N ILE A 107 5.04 6.55 -7.54
CA ILE A 107 4.33 6.14 -6.32
C ILE A 107 2.97 5.51 -6.64
N SER A 108 2.23 6.02 -7.64
CA SER A 108 0.95 5.43 -8.03
C SER A 108 1.13 4.05 -8.67
N ALA A 109 2.15 3.87 -9.51
CA ALA A 109 2.48 2.55 -10.06
C ALA A 109 2.90 1.56 -8.96
N GLN A 110 3.78 1.98 -8.04
CA GLN A 110 4.16 1.17 -6.87
C GLN A 110 2.96 0.79 -5.99
N ALA A 111 2.05 1.74 -5.75
CA ALA A 111 0.84 1.50 -4.97
C ALA A 111 -0.05 0.43 -5.63
N LEU A 112 -0.31 0.56 -6.93
CA LEU A 112 -1.10 -0.42 -7.70
C LEU A 112 -0.46 -1.82 -7.66
N ARG A 113 0.87 -1.92 -7.80
CA ARG A 113 1.59 -3.20 -7.71
C ARG A 113 1.56 -3.79 -6.30
N ALA A 114 1.71 -2.97 -5.27
CA ALA A 114 1.58 -3.41 -3.88
C ALA A 114 0.16 -3.92 -3.59
N MET A 115 -0.87 -3.20 -4.06
CA MET A 115 -2.26 -3.64 -3.96
C MET A 115 -2.49 -4.96 -4.71
N ALA A 116 -1.91 -5.12 -5.90
CA ALA A 116 -2.00 -6.36 -6.66
C ALA A 116 -1.31 -7.54 -5.95
N ALA A 117 -0.15 -7.32 -5.34
CA ALA A 117 0.52 -8.33 -4.53
C ALA A 117 -0.32 -8.73 -3.31
N PHE A 118 -1.06 -7.78 -2.72
CA PHE A 118 -2.05 -8.11 -1.70
C PHE A 118 -3.18 -8.94 -2.30
N ALA A 119 -3.85 -8.48 -3.35
CA ALA A 119 -4.96 -9.19 -3.99
C ALA A 119 -4.59 -10.62 -4.41
N GLY A 120 -3.36 -10.85 -4.86
CA GLY A 120 -2.88 -12.19 -5.25
C GLY A 120 -2.74 -13.20 -4.11
N GLY A 121 -2.81 -12.76 -2.85
CA GLY A 121 -2.94 -13.64 -1.68
C GLY A 121 -4.40 -13.81 -1.22
N THR A 122 -5.37 -13.42 -2.05
CA THR A 122 -6.81 -13.52 -1.77
C THR A 122 -7.53 -14.22 -2.95
N PRO A 123 -8.79 -14.65 -2.78
CA PRO A 123 -9.58 -15.24 -3.87
C PRO A 123 -9.94 -14.25 -5.01
N ASP A 124 -9.72 -12.94 -4.82
CA ASP A 124 -10.09 -11.91 -5.80
C ASP A 124 -9.04 -11.75 -6.91
N LEU A 125 -8.98 -12.76 -7.78
CA LEU A 125 -8.11 -12.76 -8.96
C LEU A 125 -8.42 -11.63 -9.96
N PRO A 126 -9.70 -11.25 -10.21
CA PRO A 126 -10.01 -10.11 -11.08
C PRO A 126 -9.40 -8.80 -10.59
N ALA A 127 -9.47 -8.49 -9.29
CA ALA A 127 -8.86 -7.29 -8.74
C ALA A 127 -7.33 -7.27 -8.95
N LYS A 128 -6.65 -8.40 -8.73
CA LYS A 128 -5.21 -8.54 -9.00
C LYS A 128 -4.88 -8.15 -10.44
N SER A 129 -5.58 -8.75 -11.41
CA SER A 129 -5.31 -8.53 -12.83
C SER A 129 -5.55 -7.08 -13.23
N MET A 130 -6.65 -6.47 -12.77
CA MET A 130 -6.96 -5.07 -13.01
C MET A 130 -5.87 -4.13 -12.46
N LEU A 131 -5.41 -4.37 -11.23
CA LEU A 131 -4.39 -3.55 -10.58
C LEU A 131 -3.04 -3.64 -11.30
N LEU A 132 -2.63 -4.85 -11.73
CA LEU A 132 -1.40 -5.04 -12.52
C LEU A 132 -1.48 -4.35 -13.88
N ALA A 133 -2.59 -4.54 -14.61
CA ALA A 133 -2.75 -3.92 -15.92
C ALA A 133 -2.66 -2.38 -15.84
N ASN A 134 -3.27 -1.77 -14.82
CA ASN A 134 -3.16 -0.33 -14.61
C ASN A 134 -1.74 0.09 -14.23
N ALA A 135 -1.04 -0.68 -13.40
CA ALA A 135 0.35 -0.38 -13.05
C ALA A 135 1.27 -0.42 -14.28
N GLU A 136 1.16 -1.47 -15.10
CA GLU A 136 1.93 -1.62 -16.33
C GLU A 136 1.63 -0.50 -17.32
N GLN A 137 0.36 -0.10 -17.45
CA GLN A 137 -0.02 1.02 -18.29
C GLN A 137 0.63 2.34 -17.80
N GLN A 138 0.66 2.57 -16.49
CA GLN A 138 1.34 3.73 -15.93
C GLN A 138 2.84 3.73 -16.19
N GLU A 139 3.49 2.57 -16.04
CA GLU A 139 4.92 2.42 -16.33
C GLU A 139 5.23 2.72 -17.80
N ARG A 140 4.40 2.26 -18.75
CA ARG A 140 4.54 2.59 -20.18
C ARG A 140 4.38 4.08 -20.46
N MET A 141 3.32 4.69 -19.92
CA MET A 141 3.08 6.14 -20.10
C MET A 141 4.23 7.00 -19.58
N MET A 142 4.90 6.58 -18.51
CA MET A 142 6.07 7.28 -17.97
C MET A 142 7.36 7.04 -18.77
N ALA A 143 7.46 5.94 -19.52
CA ALA A 143 8.60 5.64 -20.37
C ALA A 143 8.56 6.40 -21.71
N ASP A 144 7.36 6.78 -22.16
CA ASP A 144 7.13 7.49 -23.42
C ASP A 144 7.23 9.03 -23.29
N THR A 145 7.64 9.56 -22.13
CA THR A 145 7.75 11.00 -21.81
C THR A 145 9.20 11.43 -21.63
#